data_AF-X0RUL6-F1
#
_entry.id   AF-X0RUL6-F1
#
_cell.length_a   1.000
_cell.length_b   1.000
_cell.length_c   1.000
_cell.angle_alpha   90.00
_cell.angle_beta   90.00
_cell.angle_gamma   90.00
#
_symmetry.space_group_name_H-M   'P 1'
#
loop_
_entity.id
_entity.type
_entity.pdbx_description
1 polymer ?
#
loop_
_entity_poly.entity_id
_entity_poly.type
_entity_poly.pdbx_seq_one_letter_code
_entity_poly.pdbx_strand_id
1 'polypeptide(L)'
;MKSIKKFDYYTLLEKITPLIAVIIALLVGAIVIILIGENPIFVYKTLFSYAIGNRDGWGNVLFRATPLIFTGLTVAFAFRCGL
;
A
#
# COMPACT_ATOMS: atom_id res chain seq x y z
N MET A 1 26.91 28.39 -1.62
CA MET A 1 26.14 28.34 -0.37
C MET A 1 24.64 28.20 -0.68
N LYS A 2 24.13 26.99 -0.96
CA LYS A 2 22.71 26.73 -1.28
C LYS A 2 22.39 25.22 -1.14
N SER A 3 22.49 24.65 0.07
CA SER A 3 22.31 23.19 0.26
C SER A 3 21.76 22.80 1.63
N ILE A 4 20.76 23.52 2.16
CA ILE A 4 20.13 23.15 3.45
C ILE A 4 18.61 22.89 3.34
N LYS A 5 17.90 23.46 2.37
CA LYS A 5 16.44 23.22 2.20
C LYS A 5 16.06 21.94 1.45
N LYS A 6 17.02 21.29 0.79
CA LYS A 6 16.76 20.11 -0.05
C LYS A 6 16.59 18.86 0.82
N PHE A 7 17.32 18.75 1.93
CA PHE A 7 17.38 17.54 2.76
C PHE A 7 16.04 17.16 3.42
N ASP A 8 15.24 18.14 3.88
CA ASP A 8 13.96 17.84 4.54
C ASP A 8 12.86 17.37 3.57
N TYR A 9 12.79 17.92 2.35
CA TYR A 9 11.71 17.59 1.41
C TYR A 9 11.81 16.14 0.89
N TYR A 10 13.02 15.64 0.62
CA TYR A 10 13.20 14.26 0.14
C TYR A 10 12.90 13.22 1.23
N THR A 11 13.26 13.50 2.49
CA THR A 11 12.97 12.62 3.63
C THR A 11 11.46 12.52 3.92
N LEU A 12 10.73 13.63 3.70
CA LEU A 12 9.27 13.63 3.75
C LEU A 12 8.69 12.81 2.59
N LEU A 13 9.17 13.00 1.37
CA LEU A 13 8.71 12.24 0.21
C LEU A 13 8.90 10.73 0.39
N GLU A 14 10.02 10.26 0.94
CA GLU A 14 10.25 8.82 1.18
C GLU A 14 9.17 8.18 2.06
N LYS A 15 8.73 8.86 3.14
CA LYS A 15 7.68 8.34 4.03
C LYS A 15 6.29 8.34 3.41
N ILE A 16 6.01 9.30 2.53
CA ILE A 16 4.68 9.47 1.91
C ILE A 16 4.58 8.67 0.60
N THR A 17 5.70 8.27 0.01
CA THR A 17 5.78 7.46 -1.23
C THR A 17 4.87 6.22 -1.19
N PRO A 18 4.87 5.35 -0.16
CA PRO A 18 3.96 4.20 -0.11
C PRO A 18 2.49 4.62 -0.09
N LEU A 19 2.16 5.74 0.58
CA LEU A 19 0.78 6.25 0.62
C LEU A 19 0.33 6.74 -0.77
N ILE A 20 1.20 7.45 -1.48
CA ILE A 20 0.94 7.90 -2.86
C ILE A 20 0.77 6.68 -3.79
N ALA A 21 1.59 5.65 -3.64
CA ALA A 21 1.46 4.42 -4.41
C ALA A 21 0.11 3.72 -4.17
N VAL A 22 -0.37 3.65 -2.92
CA VAL A 22 -1.70 3.11 -2.60
C VAL A 22 -2.82 3.94 -3.24
N ILE A 23 -2.74 5.26 -3.18
CA ILE A 23 -3.74 6.14 -3.81
C ILE A 23 -3.78 5.94 -5.33
N ILE A 24 -2.62 5.88 -5.98
CA ILE A 24 -2.54 5.63 -7.42
C ILE A 24 -3.10 4.24 -7.77
N ALA A 25 -2.77 3.21 -6.98
CA ALA A 25 -3.30 1.86 -7.19
C ALA A 25 -4.84 1.83 -7.07
N LEU A 26 -5.41 2.57 -6.11
CA LEU A 26 -6.86 2.72 -5.98
C LEU A 26 -7.46 3.49 -7.17
N LEU A 27 -6.83 4.56 -7.65
CA LEU A 27 -7.32 5.29 -8.83
C LEU A 27 -7.30 4.43 -10.09
N VAL A 28 -6.22 3.69 -10.32
CA VAL A 28 -6.10 2.76 -11.45
C VAL A 28 -7.15 1.65 -11.34
N GLY A 29 -7.32 1.08 -10.15
CA GLY A 29 -8.38 0.10 -9.91
C GLY A 29 -9.78 0.68 -10.18
N ALA A 30 -10.03 1.94 -9.83
CA ALA A 30 -11.32 2.59 -10.02
C ALA A 30 -11.62 2.75 -11.52
N ILE A 31 -10.61 3.14 -12.31
CA ILE A 31 -10.72 3.21 -13.77
C ILE A 31 -11.10 1.83 -14.33
N VAL A 32 -10.45 0.77 -13.89
CA VAL A 32 -10.77 -0.61 -14.32
C VAL A 32 -12.20 -0.99 -13.97
N ILE A 33 -12.67 -0.65 -12.77
CA ILE A 33 -14.05 -0.95 -12.34
C ILE A 33 -15.08 -0.18 -13.20
N ILE A 34 -14.81 1.09 -13.54
CA ILE A 34 -15.66 1.89 -14.42
C ILE A 34 -15.72 1.28 -15.83
N LEU A 35 -14.60 0.79 -16.35
CA LEU A 35 -14.57 0.12 -17.67
C LEU A 35 -15.40 -1.16 -17.71
N ILE A 36 -15.57 -1.84 -16.57
CA ILE A 36 -16.44 -3.01 -16.42
C ILE A 36 -17.93 -2.60 -16.32
N GLY A 37 -18.21 -1.31 -16.09
CA GLY A 37 -19.56 -0.77 -15.96
C GLY A 37 -20.12 -0.78 -14.54
N GLU A 38 -19.29 -1.11 -13.54
CA GLU A 38 -19.67 -1.19 -12.14
C GLU A 38 -19.36 0.10 -11.38
N ASN A 39 -20.04 0.31 -10.25
CA ASN A 39 -19.79 1.48 -9.41
C ASN A 39 -18.55 1.28 -8.52
N PRO A 40 -17.45 2.07 -8.67
CA PRO A 40 -16.22 1.85 -7.92
C PRO A 40 -16.38 1.97 -6.41
N ILE A 41 -17.23 2.89 -5.95
CA ILE A 41 -17.47 3.14 -4.53
C ILE A 41 -18.17 1.92 -3.91
N PHE A 42 -19.15 1.34 -4.62
CA PHE A 42 -19.83 0.13 -4.16
C PHE A 42 -18.89 -1.09 -4.13
N VAL A 43 -18.06 -1.26 -5.17
CA VAL A 43 -17.08 -2.36 -5.25
C VAL A 43 -16.04 -2.23 -4.14
N TYR A 44 -15.47 -1.04 -3.92
CA TYR A 44 -14.51 -0.85 -2.84
C TYR A 44 -15.11 -1.05 -1.46
N LYS A 45 -16.34 -0.59 -1.23
CA LYS A 45 -17.04 -0.82 0.03
C LYS A 45 -17.26 -2.31 0.28
N THR A 46 -17.62 -3.05 -0.76
CA THR A 46 -17.77 -4.50 -0.70
C THR A 46 -16.42 -5.17 -0.40
N LEU A 47 -15.36 -4.83 -1.13
CA LEU A 47 -14.01 -5.38 -0.89
C LEU A 47 -13.53 -5.14 0.56
N PHE A 48 -13.70 -3.92 1.07
CA PHE A 48 -13.33 -3.60 2.46
C PHE A 48 -14.18 -4.36 3.48
N SER A 49 -15.49 -4.46 3.24
CA SER A 49 -16.40 -5.21 4.11
C SER A 49 -16.11 -6.71 4.08
N TYR A 50 -15.70 -7.28 2.95
CA TYR A 50 -15.26 -8.67 2.88
C TYR A 50 -13.92 -8.89 3.58
N ALA A 51 -12.97 -7.97 3.41
CA ALA A 51 -11.65 -8.06 4.01
C ALA A 51 -11.67 -7.95 5.55
N ILE A 52 -12.54 -7.12 6.12
CA ILE A 52 -12.54 -6.81 7.56
C ILE A 52 -13.80 -7.33 8.28
N GLY A 53 -14.94 -7.40 7.59
CA GLY A 53 -16.23 -7.71 8.20
C GLY A 53 -16.51 -9.20 8.45
N ASN A 54 -15.76 -10.12 7.82
CA ASN A 54 -15.89 -11.56 8.07
C ASN A 54 -14.60 -12.13 8.69
N ARG A 55 -14.75 -13.08 9.61
CA ARG A 55 -13.63 -13.75 10.30
C ARG A 55 -12.70 -14.46 9.30
N ASP A 56 -13.27 -15.09 8.27
CA ASP A 56 -12.50 -15.75 7.20
C ASP A 56 -11.76 -14.74 6.32
N GLY A 57 -12.41 -13.61 6.02
CA GLY A 57 -11.83 -12.53 5.23
C GLY A 57 -10.63 -11.90 5.93
N TRP A 58 -10.79 -11.58 7.21
CA TRP A 58 -9.72 -11.04 8.05
C TRP A 58 -8.55 -12.03 8.20
N GLY A 59 -8.88 -13.31 8.43
CA GLY A 59 -7.89 -14.39 8.48
C GLY A 59 -7.10 -14.50 7.18
N ASN A 60 -7.76 -14.44 6.02
CA ASN A 60 -7.11 -14.51 4.71
C ASN A 60 -6.21 -13.28 4.44
N VAL A 61 -6.64 -12.07 4.83
CA VAL A 61 -5.82 -10.86 4.72
C VAL A 61 -4.55 -11.00 5.55
N LEU A 62 -4.66 -11.40 6.82
CA LEU A 62 -3.50 -11.61 7.68
C LEU A 62 -2.59 -12.74 7.17
N PHE A 63 -3.18 -13.86 6.74
CA PHE A 63 -2.44 -15.01 6.20
C PHE A 63 -1.58 -14.61 4.99
N ARG A 64 -2.09 -13.74 4.12
CA ARG A 64 -1.35 -13.23 2.96
C ARG A 64 -0.39 -12.10 3.32
N ALA A 65 -0.75 -11.22 4.26
CA ALA A 65 0.07 -10.08 4.66
C ALA A 65 1.31 -10.50 5.46
N THR A 66 1.18 -11.51 6.32
CA THR A 66 2.26 -11.98 7.20
C THR A 66 3.55 -12.32 6.44
N PRO A 67 3.54 -13.21 5.41
CA PRO A 67 4.75 -13.51 4.67
C PRO A 67 5.30 -12.28 3.93
N LEU A 68 4.44 -11.42 3.36
CA LEU A 68 4.89 -10.19 2.69
C LEU A 68 5.63 -9.25 3.66
N ILE A 69 5.12 -9.08 4.88
CA ILE A 69 5.78 -8.27 5.91
C ILE A 69 7.13 -8.87 6.28
N PHE A 70 7.22 -10.19 6.49
CA PHE A 70 8.49 -10.86 6.80
C PHE A 70 9.50 -10.73 5.65
N THR A 71 9.06 -10.87 4.39
CA THR A 71 9.96 -10.69 3.24
C THR A 71 10.52 -9.27 3.15
N GLY A 72 9.69 -8.24 3.36
CA GLY A 72 10.15 -6.86 3.42
C GLY A 72 11.10 -6.61 4.58
N LEU A 73 10.82 -7.21 5.75
CA LEU A 73 11.67 -7.13 6.92
C LEU A 73 13.05 -7.77 6.69
N THR A 74 13.11 -8.93 6.02
CA THR A 74 14.38 -9.58 5.66
C THR A 74 15.24 -8.70 4.78
N VAL A 75 14.66 -8.08 3.75
CA VAL A 75 15.39 -7.18 2.84
C VAL A 75 15.88 -5.93 3.59
N ALA A 76 15.03 -5.32 4.41
CA ALA A 76 15.41 -4.17 5.24
C ALA A 76 16.54 -4.52 6.22
N PHE A 77 16.51 -5.73 6.79
CA PHE A 77 17.56 -6.24 7.66
C PHE A 77 18.89 -6.44 6.91
N ALA A 78 18.85 -7.02 5.71
CA ALA A 78 20.04 -7.19 4.88
C ALA A 78 20.72 -5.85 4.54
N PHE A 79 19.94 -4.83 4.15
CA PHE A 79 20.47 -3.47 3.93
C PHE A 79 21.09 -2.87 5.20
N ARG A 80 20.55 -3.20 6.39
CA ARG A 80 21.14 -2.75 7.66
C ARG A 80 22.48 -3.43 7.96
N CYS A 81 22.69 -4.66 7.49
CA CYS A 81 23.92 -5.41 7.62
C CYS A 81 24.99 -5.06 6.56
N GLY A 82 24.72 -4.11 5.67
CA GLY A 82 25.69 -3.61 4.69
C GLY A 82 25.67 -4.32 3.34
N LEU A 83 24.54 -4.93 2.97
CA LEU A 83 24.26 -5.45 1.62
C LEU A 83 23.89 -4.32 0.65
#